data_AF-A0A369NDG1-F1
#
_entry.id   AF-A0A369NDG1-F1
#
_cell.length_a   1.000
_cell.length_b   1.000
_cell.length_c   1.000
_cell.angle_alpha   90.00
_cell.angle_beta   90.00
_cell.angle_gamma   90.00
#
_symmetry.space_group_name_H-M   'P 1'
#
loop_
_entity.id
_entity.type
_entity.pdbx_description
1 polymer ?
#
loop_
_entity_poly.entity_id
_entity_poly.type
_entity_poly.pdbx_seq_one_letter_code
_entity_poly.pdbx_strand_id
1 'polypeptide(L)' 'MQDVYQPNQVMRLLRISKPRFYELTDLKQRNPLPTHNYGPGKRGTIILREELIEWVASLPKGIGNGKPGELQED' A
#
# COMPACT_ATOMS: atom_id res chain seq x y z
N MET A 1 14.09 -11.97 9.34
CA MET A 1 12.95 -11.46 8.55
C MET A 1 12.57 -10.09 9.09
N GLN A 2 12.06 -9.18 8.26
CA GLN A 2 11.62 -7.86 8.71
C GLN A 2 10.09 -7.88 8.82
N ASP A 3 9.58 -7.71 10.03
CA ASP A 3 8.13 -7.80 10.32
C ASP A 3 7.39 -6.49 10.05
N VAL A 4 8.13 -5.37 9.93
CA VAL A 4 7.57 -4.03 9.72
C VAL A 4 8.31 -3.27 8.62
N TYR A 5 7.55 -2.58 7.78
CA TYR A 5 8.08 -1.69 6.75
C TYR A 5 7.84 -0.23 7.12
N GLN A 6 8.84 0.61 6.83
CA GLN A 6 8.68 2.06 6.81
C GLN A 6 7.97 2.51 5.52
N PRO A 7 7.31 3.69 5.50
CA PRO A 7 6.66 4.23 4.31
C PRO A 7 7.57 4.26 3.08
N ASN A 8 8.84 4.66 3.26
CA ASN A 8 9.83 4.68 2.18
C ASN A 8 10.12 3.30 1.58
N GLN A 9 10.07 2.25 2.40
CA GLN A 9 10.26 0.88 1.92
C GLN A 9 9.02 0.42 1.15
N VAL A 10 7.82 0.68 1.66
CA VAL A 10 6.57 0.33 0.96
C VAL A 10 6.45 1.05 -0.38
N MET A 11 6.79 2.35 -0.44
CA MET A 11 6.81 3.10 -1.70
C MET A 11 7.73 2.45 -2.74
N ARG A 12 8.92 1.99 -2.32
CA ARG A 12 9.86 1.29 -3.21
C ARG A 12 9.33 -0.09 -3.64
N LEU A 13 8.75 -0.85 -2.71
CA LEU A 13 8.20 -2.18 -2.99
C LEU A 13 7.02 -2.13 -3.96
N LEU A 14 6.11 -1.19 -3.74
CA LEU A 14 4.92 -1.00 -4.58
C LEU A 14 5.21 -0.16 -5.84
N ARG A 15 6.43 0.39 -5.97
CA ARG A 15 6.85 1.29 -7.06
C ARG A 15 5.90 2.48 -7.24
N ILE A 16 5.48 3.08 -6.13
CA ILE A 16 4.56 4.22 -6.12
C ILE A 16 5.26 5.50 -5.63
N SER A 17 4.71 6.64 -6.03
CA SER A 17 5.16 7.95 -5.58
C SER A 17 4.67 8.25 -4.16
N LYS A 18 5.31 9.23 -3.49
CA LYS A 18 4.90 9.70 -2.17
C LYS A 18 3.46 10.25 -2.12
N PRO A 19 2.98 11.05 -3.09
CA PRO A 19 1.57 11.43 -3.16
C PRO A 19 0.65 10.21 -3.24
N ARG A 20 0.97 9.25 -4.10
CA ARG A 20 0.16 8.05 -4.29
C ARG A 20 0.11 7.19 -3.02
N PHE A 21 1.21 7.11 -2.28
CA PHE A 21 1.23 6.44 -0.98
C PHE A 21 0.20 7.05 -0.02
N TYR A 22 0.18 8.38 0.14
CA TYR A 22 -0.77 9.02 1.05
C TYR A 22 -2.23 8.91 0.58
N GLU A 23 -2.49 8.94 -0.73
CA GLU A 23 -3.81 8.63 -1.28
C GLU A 23 -4.29 7.23 -0.90
N LEU A 24 -3.39 6.25 -0.92
CA LEU A 24 -3.71 4.86 -0.58
C LEU A 24 -3.93 4.68 0.92
N THR A 25 -3.31 5.50 1.77
CA THR A 25 -3.54 5.47 3.23
C THR A 25 -4.83 6.17 3.66
N ASP A 26 -5.51 6.87 2.74
CA ASP A 26 -6.73 7.60 3.08
C ASP A 26 -7.87 6.64 3.43
N LEU A 27 -8.42 6.76 4.65
CA LEU A 27 -9.45 5.84 5.17
C LEU A 27 -10.78 5.90 4.41
N LYS A 28 -10.99 6.88 3.52
CA LYS A 28 -12.18 6.93 2.66
C LYS A 28 -12.06 5.99 1.46
N GLN A 29 -10.88 5.45 1.18
CA GLN A 29 -10.70 4.41 0.18
C GLN A 29 -11.46 3.15 0.58
N ARG A 30 -11.96 2.40 -0.41
CA ARG A 30 -12.65 1.13 -0.16
C ARG A 30 -11.74 0.09 0.49
N ASN A 31 -10.43 0.16 0.21
CA ASN A 31 -9.42 -0.74 0.77
C ASN A 31 -8.11 0.03 1.01
N PRO A 32 -8.00 0.81 2.09
CA PRO A 32 -6.84 1.63 2.36
C PRO A 32 -5.61 0.78 2.72
N LEU A 33 -4.42 1.29 2.42
CA LEU A 33 -3.15 0.70 2.81
C LEU A 33 -3.07 0.63 4.36
N PRO A 34 -2.83 -0.56 4.95
CA PRO A 34 -2.83 -0.74 6.40
C PRO A 34 -1.62 -0.05 7.00
N THR A 35 -1.87 1.06 7.71
CA THR A 35 -0.83 1.85 8.37
C THR A 35 -1.08 1.91 9.86
N HIS A 36 0.01 1.77 10.61
CA HIS A 36 0.01 1.79 12.06
C HIS A 36 0.92 2.90 12.57
N ASN A 37 0.53 3.52 13.68
CA ASN A 37 1.43 4.41 14.40
C ASN A 37 2.21 3.62 15.43
N TYR A 38 3.40 4.08 15.80
CA TYR A 38 4.25 3.44 16.82
C TYR A 38 3.67 3.41 18.26
N GLY A 39 2.39 3.76 18.44
CA GLY A 39 1.73 3.88 19.74
C GLY A 39 1.80 5.28 20.36
N PRO A 40 1.17 5.48 21.52
CA PRO A 40 1.13 6.78 22.18
C PRO A 40 2.55 7.30 22.48
N GLY A 41 2.82 8.54 22.10
CA GLY A 41 4.11 9.22 22.36
C GLY A 41 5.23 8.94 21.36
N LYS A 42 5.04 8.07 20.35
CA LYS A 42 6.01 7.84 19.28
C LYS A 42 5.50 8.41 17.96
N ARG A 43 6.37 9.14 17.26
CA ARG A 43 6.09 9.69 15.92
C ARG A 43 6.57 8.72 14.85
N GLY A 44 5.70 8.42 13.89
CA GLY A 44 6.05 7.64 12.71
C GLY A 44 4.97 6.62 12.37
N THR A 45 4.89 6.32 11.08
CA THR A 45 3.99 5.33 10.51
C THR A 45 4.78 4.10 10.13
N ILE A 46 4.23 2.92 10.41
CA ILE A 46 4.74 1.63 9.98
C ILE A 46 3.65 0.85 9.26
N ILE A 47 4.05 -0.15 8.50
CA ILE A 47 3.17 -1.08 7.82
C ILE A 47 3.61 -2.47 8.24
N LEU A 48 2.70 -3.29 8.77
CA LEU A 48 3.03 -4.66 9.11
C LEU A 48 3.19 -5.49 7.83
N ARG A 49 4.18 -6.37 7.81
CA ARG A 49 4.46 -7.20 6.62
C ARG A 49 3.27 -8.07 6.22
N GLU A 50 2.63 -8.71 7.19
CA GLU A 50 1.51 -9.62 6.94
C GLU A 50 0.32 -8.89 6.35
N GLU A 51 -0.08 -7.77 6.97
CA GLU A 51 -1.18 -6.96 6.45
C GLU A 51 -0.87 -6.36 5.07
N LEU A 52 0.39 -5.99 4.79
CA LEU A 52 0.76 -5.55 3.45
C LEU A 52 0.55 -6.66 2.41
N ILE A 53 0.88 -7.91 2.74
CA ILE A 53 0.70 -9.06 1.86
C ILE A 53 -0.79 -9.33 1.63
N GLU A 54 -1.58 -9.34 2.70
CA GLU A 54 -3.04 -9.52 2.62
C GLU A 54 -3.69 -8.39 1.83
N TRP A 55 -3.27 -7.14 2.07
CA TRP A 55 -3.74 -5.99 1.32
C TRP A 55 -3.44 -6.13 -0.16
N VAL A 56 -2.19 -6.44 -0.55
CA VAL A 56 -1.82 -6.67 -1.96
C VAL A 56 -2.62 -7.82 -2.56
N ALA A 57 -2.84 -8.91 -1.83
CA ALA A 57 -3.62 -10.06 -2.29
C ALA A 57 -5.11 -9.74 -2.46
N SER A 58 -5.64 -8.79 -1.68
CA SER A 58 -7.03 -8.32 -1.77
C SER A 58 -7.28 -7.33 -2.91
N LEU A 59 -6.23 -6.77 -3.52
CA LEU A 59 -6.38 -5.91 -4.69
C LEU A 59 -6.91 -6.74 -5.87
N PRO A 60 -7.79 -6.17 -6.71
CA PRO A 60 -8.28 -6.87 -7.89
C PRO A 60 -7.09 -7.27 -8.78
N LYS A 61 -7.01 -8.56 -9.12
CA LYS A 61 -5.98 -9.10 -10.02
C LYS A 61 -6.22 -8.53 -11.42
N GLY A 62 -5.56 -7.41 -11.70
CA GLY A 62 -5.69 -6.64 -12.94
C GLY A 62 -4.80 -5.39 -13.00
N ILE A 63 -4.20 -4.95 -11.89
CA ILE A 63 -3.19 -3.88 -11.87
C ILE A 63 -1.78 -4.50 -11.76
N GLY A 64 -1.46 -5.41 -12.67
CA GLY A 64 -0.09 -5.89 -12.86
C GLY A 64 0.59 -5.05 -13.92
N ASN A 65 1.45 -4.10 -13.54
CA ASN A 65 2.44 -3.41 -14.40
C ASN A 65 2.05 -3.22 -15.89
N GLY A 66 0.82 -2.79 -16.16
CA GLY A 66 0.33 -2.47 -17.48
C GLY A 66 0.13 -0.97 -17.58
N LYS A 67 0.82 -0.35 -18.52
CA LYS A 67 0.57 1.02 -19.00
C LYS A 67 -0.96 1.27 -19.07
N PRO A 68 -1.48 2.42 -18.61
CA PRO A 68 -2.91 2.68 -18.63
C PRO A 68 -3.38 2.79 -20.09
N GLY A 69 -4.18 1.83 -20.52
CA GLY A 69 -4.82 1.85 -21.83
C GLY A 69 -4.82 0.50 -22.54
N GLU A 70 -5.58 -0.46 -22.02
CA GLU A 70 -6.29 -1.40 -22.88
C GLU A 70 -7.52 -1.90 -22.12
N LEU A 71 -8.68 -1.40 -22.56
CA LEU A 71 -9.97 -2.00 -22.30
C LEU A 71 -9.99 -3.31 -23.10
N GLN A 72 -10.20 -4.44 -22.42
CA GLN A 72 -10.58 -5.67 -23.12
C GLN A 72 -12.08 -5.85 -22.91
N GLU A 73 -12.82 -5.55 -23.98
CA GLU A 73 -14.18 -6.06 -24.20
C GLU A 73 -14.04 -7.52 -24.66
N ASP A 74 -14.68 -8.45 -23.96
CA ASP A 74 -15.64 -9.45 -24.48
C ASP A 74 -16.38 -10.12 -23.31
#